data_AF-A0A7C8E950-F1
#
_entry.id   AF-A0A7C8E950-F1
#
_cell.length_a   1.000
_cell.length_b   1.000
_cell.length_c   1.000
_cell.angle_alpha   90.00
_cell.angle_beta   90.00
_cell.angle_gamma   90.00
#
_symmetry.space_group_name_H-M   'P 1'
#
loop_
_entity.id
_entity.type
_entity.pdbx_description
1 polymer ?
#
loop_
_entity_poly.entity_id
_entity_poly.type
_entity_poly.pdbx_seq_one_letter_code
_entity_poly.pdbx_strand_id
1 'polypeptide(L)'
;MIRLEMISIRTAGIIEARKVFEICRQTFQSIADEKLLNWTVFCSARYATDISIHLQWKSDSESGSILGKEMSSALGDLGLISHTLWIEQEELNTAAQWK
;
A
#
# COMPACT_ATOMS: atom_id res chain seq x y z
N MET A 1 -3.80 15.43 -7.40
CA MET A 1 -3.90 14.21 -8.25
C MET A 1 -4.14 12.99 -7.37
N ILE A 2 -4.79 11.93 -7.87
CA ILE A 2 -4.92 10.67 -7.11
C ILE A 2 -3.65 9.84 -7.30
N ARG A 3 -3.11 9.36 -6.19
CA ARG A 3 -1.94 8.48 -6.16
C ARG A 3 -2.25 7.22 -5.37
N LEU A 4 -1.53 6.15 -5.69
CA LEU A 4 -1.58 4.88 -4.99
C LEU A 4 -0.18 4.52 -4.51
N GLU A 5 -0.02 4.35 -3.21
CA GLU A 5 1.17 3.72 -2.66
C GLU A 5 0.89 2.24 -2.44
N MET A 6 1.80 1.41 -2.95
CA MET A 6 1.75 -0.04 -2.77
C MET A 6 2.98 -0.49 -2.01
N ILE A 7 2.74 -1.06 -0.82
CA ILE A 7 3.75 -1.61 0.07
C ILE A 7 3.62 -3.14 0.02
N SER A 8 4.63 -3.80 -0.53
CA SER A 8 4.66 -5.25 -0.71
C SER A 8 5.55 -5.88 0.36
N ILE A 9 5.07 -6.94 1.00
CA ILE A 9 5.74 -7.59 2.13
C ILE A 9 5.70 -9.11 1.91
N ARG A 10 6.81 -9.78 2.20
CA ARG A 10 6.87 -11.23 2.34
C ARG A 10 7.47 -11.57 3.68
N THR A 11 6.62 -12.05 4.58
CA THR A 11 7.02 -12.38 5.94
C THR A 11 7.71 -13.74 6.01
N ALA A 12 8.51 -13.97 7.06
CA ALA A 12 9.17 -15.25 7.29
C ALA A 12 8.19 -16.38 7.69
N GLY A 13 6.99 -16.01 8.13
CA GLY A 13 5.97 -16.95 8.56
C GLY A 13 4.65 -16.27 8.92
N ILE A 14 3.68 -17.09 9.34
CA ILE A 14 2.31 -16.66 9.65
C ILE A 14 2.28 -15.76 10.91
N ILE A 15 3.19 -15.95 11.85
CA ILE A 15 3.28 -15.12 13.06
C ILE A 15 3.64 -13.69 12.67
N GLU A 16 4.66 -13.51 11.83
CA GLU A 16 5.07 -12.21 11.31
C GLU A 16 3.98 -11.59 10.43
N ALA A 17 3.28 -12.40 9.62
CA ALA A 17 2.14 -11.94 8.84
C ALA A 17 1.04 -11.33 9.73
N ARG A 18 0.73 -11.97 10.88
CA ARG A 18 -0.23 -11.43 11.85
C ARG A 18 0.21 -10.09 12.44
N LYS A 19 1.51 -9.92 12.73
CA LYS A 19 2.07 -8.64 13.22
C LYS A 19 1.87 -7.53 12.19
N VAL A 20 2.07 -7.80 10.90
CA VAL A 20 1.83 -6.84 9.82
C VAL A 20 0.36 -6.37 9.82
N PHE A 21 -0.61 -7.29 9.92
CA PHE A 21 -2.03 -6.92 9.99
C PHE A 21 -2.36 -6.12 11.26
N GLU A 22 -1.72 -6.42 12.38
CA GLU A 22 -1.91 -5.68 13.63
C GLU A 22 -1.38 -4.24 13.52
N ILE A 23 -0.18 -4.05 12.96
CA ILE A 23 0.38 -2.73 12.67
C ILE A 23 -0.58 -1.95 11.77
N CYS A 24 -1.04 -2.56 10.66
CA CYS A 24 -2.01 -1.93 9.76
C CYS A 24 -3.28 -1.46 10.49
N ARG A 25 -3.81 -2.29 11.39
CA ARG A 25 -5.02 -1.96 12.17
C ARG A 25 -4.79 -0.81 13.14
N GLN A 26 -3.68 -0.84 13.87
CA GLN A 26 -3.32 0.21 14.83
C GLN A 26 -3.10 1.54 14.11
N THR A 27 -2.38 1.52 12.98
CA THR A 27 -2.17 2.70 12.15
C THR A 27 -3.50 3.23 11.62
N PHE A 28 -4.38 2.39 11.07
CA PHE A 28 -5.71 2.81 10.62
C PHE A 28 -6.53 3.52 11.70
N GLN A 29 -6.51 3.01 12.93
CA GLN A 29 -7.23 3.61 14.06
C GLN A 29 -6.66 4.97 14.48
N SER A 30 -5.38 5.23 14.20
CA SER A 30 -4.71 6.48 14.56
C SER A 30 -4.79 7.57 13.47
N ILE A 31 -5.29 7.23 12.28
CA ILE A 31 -5.29 8.16 11.14
C ILE A 31 -6.42 9.19 11.26
N ALA A 32 -6.02 10.46 11.21
CA ALA A 32 -6.88 11.62 11.03
C ALA A 32 -6.45 12.44 9.80
N ASP A 33 -6.08 11.77 8.69
CA ASP A 33 -5.62 12.43 7.47
C ASP A 33 -6.75 12.56 6.45
N GLU A 34 -7.23 13.79 6.23
CA GLU A 34 -8.26 14.14 5.26
C GLU A 34 -7.85 13.84 3.80
N LYS A 35 -6.57 13.58 3.52
CA LYS A 35 -6.07 13.27 2.17
C LYS A 35 -6.07 11.78 1.84
N LEU A 36 -6.21 10.90 2.84
CA LEU A 36 -6.33 9.47 2.60
C LEU A 36 -7.73 9.18 2.04
N LEU A 37 -7.79 8.69 0.80
CA LEU A 37 -9.04 8.38 0.11
C LEU A 37 -9.49 6.95 0.38
N ASN A 38 -8.54 6.01 0.37
CA ASN A 38 -8.81 4.60 0.61
C ASN A 38 -7.58 3.90 1.19
N TRP A 39 -7.84 2.91 2.04
CA TRP A 39 -6.85 1.97 2.53
C TRP A 39 -7.36 0.56 2.28
N THR A 40 -6.55 -0.30 1.68
CA THR A 40 -6.89 -1.73 1.60
C THR A 40 -5.68 -2.61 1.82
N VAL A 41 -5.85 -3.69 2.59
CA VAL A 41 -4.82 -4.71 2.80
C VAL A 41 -5.24 -6.00 2.11
N PHE A 42 -4.37 -6.53 1.27
CA PHE A 42 -4.55 -7.78 0.57
C PHE A 42 -3.58 -8.83 1.09
N CYS A 43 -4.02 -10.08 1.11
CA CYS A 43 -3.15 -11.24 1.32
C CYS A 43 -3.20 -12.12 0.07
N SER A 44 -2.07 -12.68 -0.33
CA SER A 44 -2.03 -13.62 -1.44
C SER A 44 -2.85 -14.85 -1.13
N ALA A 45 -3.75 -15.22 -2.03
CA ALA A 45 -4.56 -16.44 -1.92
C ALA A 45 -3.71 -17.72 -1.89
N ARG A 46 -2.48 -17.67 -2.41
CA ARG A 46 -1.55 -18.81 -2.47
C ARG A 46 -0.54 -18.82 -1.34
N TYR A 47 -0.12 -17.65 -0.86
CA TYR A 47 0.96 -17.51 0.12
C TYR A 47 0.52 -16.55 1.23
N ALA A 48 0.06 -17.10 2.36
CA ALA A 48 -0.44 -16.28 3.48
C ALA A 48 0.60 -15.32 4.09
N THR A 49 1.88 -15.48 3.74
CA THR A 49 3.01 -14.63 4.11
C THR A 49 3.20 -13.43 3.17
N ASP A 50 2.57 -13.44 2.00
CA ASP A 50 2.68 -12.38 1.02
C ASP A 50 1.49 -11.43 1.18
N ILE A 51 1.81 -10.17 1.50
CA ILE A 51 0.85 -9.12 1.86
C ILE A 51 1.12 -7.90 0.97
N SER A 52 0.05 -7.27 0.48
CA SER A 52 0.12 -6.00 -0.23
C SER A 52 -0.77 -4.97 0.46
N ILE A 53 -0.22 -3.81 0.81
CA ILE A 53 -0.95 -2.71 1.44
C ILE A 53 -1.06 -1.58 0.43
N HIS A 54 -2.29 -1.13 0.20
CA HIS A 54 -2.64 -0.12 -0.78
C HIS A 54 -3.17 1.12 -0.07
N LEU A 55 -2.50 2.25 -0.28
CA LEU A 55 -2.92 3.56 0.23
C LEU A 55 -3.24 4.46 -0.96
N GLN A 56 -4.52 4.77 -1.14
CA GLN A 56 -4.95 5.75 -2.14
C GLN A 56 -5.11 7.10 -1.46
N TRP A 57 -4.53 8.14 -2.05
CA TRP A 57 -4.47 9.45 -1.42
C TRP A 57 -4.45 10.56 -2.46
N LYS A 58 -4.96 11.73 -2.05
CA LYS A 58 -4.95 12.93 -2.87
C LYS A 58 -3.71 13.75 -2.55
N SER A 59 -2.81 13.89 -3.52
CA SER A 59 -1.58 14.67 -3.36
C SER A 59 -1.19 15.32 -4.69
N ASP A 60 -0.48 16.44 -4.61
CA ASP A 60 0.19 17.06 -5.76
C ASP A 60 1.71 16.86 -5.69
N SER A 61 2.26 16.40 -4.55
CA SER A 61 3.69 16.14 -4.35
C SER A 61 4.15 14.82 -4.97
N GLU A 62 5.24 14.82 -5.73
CA GLU A 62 5.84 13.59 -6.28
C GLU A 62 6.38 12.62 -5.20
N SER A 63 6.49 13.07 -3.95
CA SER A 63 6.92 12.23 -2.85
C SER A 63 5.75 11.43 -2.25
N GLY A 64 6.01 10.18 -1.84
CA GLY A 64 5.04 9.34 -1.10
C GLY A 64 4.56 9.98 0.21
N SER A 65 3.46 9.48 0.77
CA SER A 65 2.82 10.03 1.96
C SER A 65 3.70 9.86 3.18
N ILE A 66 3.50 10.72 4.17
CA ILE A 66 4.12 10.55 5.49
C ILE A 66 3.73 9.17 6.02
N LEU A 67 2.44 8.85 5.96
CA LEU A 67 1.89 7.56 6.36
C LEU A 67 2.56 6.36 5.65
N GLY A 68 2.69 6.42 4.33
CA GLY A 68 3.29 5.34 3.53
C GLY A 68 4.78 5.15 3.82
N LYS A 69 5.50 6.25 4.09
CA LYS A 69 6.90 6.20 4.55
C LYS A 69 7.02 5.62 5.95
N GLU A 70 6.18 6.06 6.88
CA GLU A 70 6.15 5.55 8.25
C GLU A 70 5.80 4.06 8.30
N MET A 71 4.79 3.64 7.53
CA MET A 71 4.45 2.22 7.40
C MET A 71 5.58 1.41 6.79
N SER A 72 6.17 1.86 5.69
CA SER A 72 7.29 1.14 5.07
C SER A 72 8.47 1.02 6.05
N SER A 73 8.75 2.06 6.83
CA SER A 73 9.76 2.00 7.88
C SER A 73 9.40 1.00 8.99
N ALA A 74 8.16 1.02 9.49
CA ALA A 74 7.71 0.12 10.56
C ALA A 74 7.66 -1.35 10.13
N LEU A 75 7.49 -1.60 8.83
CA LEU A 75 7.38 -2.94 8.25
C LEU A 75 8.71 -3.46 7.71
N GLY A 76 9.78 -2.65 7.75
CA GLY A 76 11.11 -3.00 7.25
C GLY A 76 11.64 -4.32 7.83
N ASP A 77 11.56 -4.48 9.14
CA ASP A 77 12.03 -5.68 9.86
C ASP A 77 11.09 -6.89 9.72
N LEU A 78 9.93 -6.72 9.08
CA LEU A 78 8.92 -7.77 8.89
C LEU A 78 8.91 -8.34 7.47
N GLY A 79 9.90 -8.00 6.65
CA GLY A 79 10.06 -8.54 5.30
C GLY A 79 9.48 -7.64 4.20
N LEU A 80 9.63 -6.31 4.36
CA LEU A 80 9.32 -5.35 3.30
C LEU A 80 10.10 -5.72 2.02
N ILE A 81 9.38 -5.90 0.92
CA ILE A 81 9.95 -6.13 -0.42
C ILE A 81 10.10 -4.80 -1.15
N SER A 82 9.05 -3.98 -1.14
CA SER A 82 9.03 -2.74 -1.92
C SER A 82 8.01 -1.74 -1.39
N HIS A 83 8.30 -0.46 -1.57
CA HIS A 83 7.37 0.65 -1.45
C HIS A 83 7.36 1.39 -2.78
N THR A 84 6.24 1.33 -3.50
CA THR A 84 6.12 1.91 -4.85
C THR A 84 5.00 2.94 -4.89
N LEU A 85 5.21 4.01 -5.67
CA LEU A 85 4.23 5.07 -5.86
C LEU A 85 3.71 5.02 -7.30
N TRP A 86 2.39 5.01 -7.42
CA TRP A 86 1.66 4.99 -8.67
C TRP A 86 0.78 6.24 -8.75
N ILE A 87 0.54 6.69 -9.97
CA ILE A 87 -0.32 7.83 -10.27
C ILE A 87 -1.51 7.29 -11.05
N GLU A 88 -2.72 7.67 -10.66
CA GLU A 88 -3.90 7.36 -11.45
C GLU A 88 -3.84 8.10 -12.79
N GLN A 89 -4.02 7.36 -13.87
CA GLN A 89 -4.15 7.92 -15.22
C GLN A 89 -5.65 7.98 -15.55
N GLU A 90 -6.14 9.14 -15.95
CA GLU A 90 -7.51 9.27 -16.45
C GLU A 90 -7.63 8.52 -17.79
N GLU A 91 -8.52 7.53 -17.82
CA GLU A 91 -9.00 6.74 -18.98
C GLU A 91 -7.95 6.16 -19.97
N LEU A 92 -7.60 4.88 -19.81
CA LEU A 92 -7.14 4.02 -20.92
C LEU A 92 -8.31 3.47 -21.78
N ASN A 93 -9.51 4.06 -21.68
CA ASN A 93 -10.73 3.59 -22.36
C ASN A 93 -10.95 4.20 -23.76
N THR A 94 -9.90 4.70 -24.42
CA THR A 94 -9.93 4.78 -25.89
C THR A 94 -9.32 3.49 -26.46
N ALA A 95 -10.19 2.67 -27.05
CA ALA A 95 -9.82 1.56 -27.91
C ALA A 95 -8.75 1.97 -28.93
N ALA A 96 -7.47 1.70 -28.62
CA ALA A 96 -6.43 1.68 -29.63
C ALA A 96 -6.48 0.30 -30.28
N GLN A 97 -7.16 0.25 -31.43
CA GLN A 97 -7.11 -0.88 -32.36
C GLN A 97 -5.65 -1.13 -32.75
N TRP A 98 -5.08 -2.26 -32.34
CA TRP A 98 -3.84 -2.75 -32.93
C TRP A 98 -4.23 -3.43 -34.24
N LYS A 99 -3.90 -2.78 -35.37
CA LYS A 99 -3.86 -3.41 -36.69
C LYS A 99 -2.58 -4.22 -36.84
#